data_AF-D5DJ34-F1
#
_entry.id   AF-D5DJ34-F1
#
_cell.length_a   1.000
_cell.length_b   1.000
_cell.length_c   1.000
_cell.angle_alpha   90.00
_cell.angle_beta   90.00
_cell.angle_gamma   90.00
#
_symmetry.space_group_name_H-M   'P 1'
#
loop_
_entity.id
_entity.type
_entity.pdbx_description
1 polymer ?
#
loop_
_entity_poly.entity_id
_entity_poly.type
_entity_poly.pdbx_seq_one_letter_code
_entity_poly.pdbx_strand_id
1 'polypeptide(L)'
;MPGLGQLYIHRIIGAFFVIIWAVVFFYYSHLLEGISLLFLGEIKQATAVLNKEWLLFFPSLYGFATFDSYINTVENNKLAERVQKNFFEKTYQHPSFCIAKGKKVE
;
A
#
# COMPACT_ATOMS: atom_id res chain seq x y z
N MET A 1 0.24 -6.02 -7.00
CA MET A 1 -0.02 -4.85 -7.86
C MET A 1 -0.05 -3.60 -7.00
N PRO A 2 0.66 -2.51 -7.37
CA PRO A 2 0.56 -1.23 -6.67
C PRO A 2 -0.90 -0.76 -6.59
N GLY A 3 -1.33 -0.25 -5.44
CA GLY A 3 -2.69 0.29 -5.23
C GLY A 3 -3.72 -0.68 -4.65
N LEU A 4 -3.50 -2.00 -4.72
CA LEU A 4 -4.41 -2.97 -4.09
C LEU A 4 -4.48 -2.85 -2.57
N GLY A 5 -3.35 -2.53 -1.91
CA GLY A 5 -3.33 -2.30 -0.47
C GLY A 5 -4.18 -1.11 -0.06
N GLN A 6 -4.17 -0.03 -0.85
CA GLN A 6 -5.02 1.14 -0.64
C GLN A 6 -6.50 0.81 -0.88
N LEU A 7 -6.80 -0.04 -1.86
CA LEU A 7 -8.16 -0.50 -2.13
C LEU A 7 -8.72 -1.32 -0.96
N TYR A 8 -7.89 -2.18 -0.36
CA TYR A 8 -8.28 -3.03 0.78
C TYR A 8 -8.73 -2.21 1.99
N ILE A 9 -8.00 -1.13 2.30
CA ILE A 9 -8.36 -0.18 3.36
C ILE A 9 -9.42 0.85 2.93
N HIS A 10 -10.15 0.58 1.84
CA HIS A 10 -11.20 1.45 1.28
C HIS A 10 -10.74 2.88 0.94
N ARG A 11 -9.43 3.11 0.73
CA ARG A 11 -8.91 4.39 0.22
C ARG A 11 -9.00 4.42 -1.31
N ILE A 12 -10.25 4.41 -1.81
CA ILE A 12 -10.60 4.22 -3.21
C ILE A 12 -9.92 5.23 -4.14
N ILE A 13 -9.93 6.52 -3.79
CA ILE A 13 -9.33 7.58 -4.62
C ILE A 13 -7.82 7.37 -4.80
N GLY A 14 -7.12 7.07 -3.70
CA GLY A 14 -5.68 6.79 -3.73
C GLY A 14 -5.36 5.50 -4.50
N ALA A 15 -6.16 4.46 -4.29
CA ALA A 15 -6.04 3.20 -5.02
C ALA A 15 -6.16 3.38 -6.53
N PHE A 16 -7.19 4.10 -7.00
CA PHE A 16 -7.36 4.39 -8.42
C PHE A 16 -6.19 5.17 -8.99
N PHE A 17 -5.70 6.19 -8.28
CA PHE A 17 -4.54 6.97 -8.72
C PHE A 17 -3.32 6.08 -8.96
N VAL A 18 -2.96 5.24 -7.98
CA VAL A 18 -1.79 4.36 -8.09
C VAL A 18 -1.98 3.28 -9.17
N ILE A 19 -3.18 2.70 -9.29
CA ILE A 19 -3.47 1.67 -10.30
C ILE A 19 -3.39 2.26 -11.71
N ILE A 20 -3.99 3.44 -11.94
CA ILE A 20 -3.96 4.12 -13.25
C ILE A 20 -2.50 4.41 -13.64
N TRP A 21 -1.71 4.99 -12.73
CA TRP A 21 -0.29 5.26 -13.00
C TRP A 21 0.52 3.98 -13.24
N ALA A 22 0.22 2.89 -12.53
CA ALA A 22 0.82 1.60 -12.82
C ALA A 22 0.55 1.17 -14.27
N VAL A 23 -0.71 1.23 -14.72
CA VAL A 23 -1.09 0.87 -16.10
C VAL A 23 -0.38 1.74 -17.12
N VAL A 24 -0.34 3.06 -16.90
CA VAL A 24 0.38 4.02 -17.76
C VAL A 24 1.86 3.62 -17.88
N PHE A 25 2.54 3.36 -16.75
CA PHE A 25 3.94 2.97 -16.77
C PHE A 25 4.17 1.61 -17.43
N PHE A 26 3.31 0.62 -17.21
CA PHE A 26 3.39 -0.68 -17.89
C PHE A 26 3.25 -0.55 -19.41
N TYR A 27 2.32 0.30 -19.86
CA TYR A 27 2.08 0.51 -21.29
C TYR A 27 3.23 1.24 -21.97
N TYR A 28 3.66 2.39 -21.46
CA TYR A 28 4.70 3.21 -22.11
C TYR A 28 6.11 2.65 -21.97
N SER A 29 6.38 1.79 -20.97
CA SER A 29 7.70 1.16 -20.81
C SER A 29 7.93 -0.03 -21.75
N HIS A 30 6.88 -0.54 -22.43
CA HIS A 30 6.91 -1.81 -23.17
C HIS A 30 7.43 -2.98 -22.32
N LEU A 31 7.24 -2.92 -21.00
CA LEU A 31 7.80 -3.92 -20.07
C LEU A 31 7.34 -5.34 -20.42
N LEU A 32 6.05 -5.52 -20.71
CA LEU A 32 5.48 -6.85 -20.94
C LEU A 32 6.05 -7.49 -22.22
N GLU A 33 6.26 -6.68 -23.26
CA GLU A 33 6.88 -7.09 -24.51
C GLU A 33 8.36 -7.46 -24.29
N GLY A 34 9.11 -6.62 -23.56
CA GLY A 34 10.49 -6.90 -23.17
C GLY A 34 10.62 -8.19 -22.36
N ILE A 35 9.72 -8.44 -21.41
CA ILE A 35 9.67 -9.68 -20.62
C ILE A 35 9.40 -10.89 -21.53
N SER A 36 8.47 -10.79 -22.47
CA SER A 36 8.17 -11.87 -23.42
C SER A 36 9.39 -12.23 -24.27
N LEU A 37 10.09 -11.24 -24.82
CA LEU A 37 11.32 -11.44 -25.60
C LEU A 37 12.46 -12.01 -24.74
N LEU A 38 12.53 -11.60 -23.47
CA LEU A 38 13.51 -12.12 -22.53
C LEU A 38 13.29 -13.61 -22.23
N PHE A 39 12.04 -14.05 -22.09
CA PHE A 39 11.71 -15.47 -21.94
C PHE A 39 12.03 -16.30 -23.18
N LEU A 40 12.00 -15.70 -24.37
CA LEU A 40 12.43 -16.33 -25.63
C LEU A 40 13.96 -16.38 -25.79
N GLY A 41 14.72 -15.79 -24.85
CA GLY A 41 16.18 -15.75 -24.89
C GLY A 41 16.74 -14.60 -25.75
N GLU A 42 15.90 -13.72 -26.29
CA GLU A 42 16.28 -12.64 -27.18
C GLU A 42 16.67 -11.36 -26.43
N ILE A 43 17.73 -11.43 -25.63
CA ILE A 43 18.11 -10.37 -24.68
C ILE A 43 18.38 -9.01 -25.36
N LYS A 44 19.00 -9.01 -26.54
CA LYS A 44 19.28 -7.77 -27.28
C LYS A 44 17.99 -7.06 -27.72
N GLN A 45 17.03 -7.83 -28.24
CA GLN A 45 15.75 -7.29 -28.68
C GLN A 45 14.91 -6.85 -27.48
N ALA A 46 14.86 -7.66 -26.43
CA ALA A 46 14.20 -7.34 -25.17
C ALA A 46 14.67 -5.99 -24.60
N THR A 47 15.98 -5.73 -24.61
CA THR A 47 16.54 -4.48 -24.08
C THR A 47 16.28 -3.28 -25.01
N ALA A 48 16.20 -3.51 -26.33
CA ALA A 48 15.98 -2.45 -27.31
C ALA A 48 14.54 -1.94 -27.33
N VAL A 49 13.57 -2.81 -27.06
CA VAL A 49 12.13 -2.49 -27.04
C VAL A 49 11.75 -1.71 -25.76
N LEU A 50 12.49 -1.89 -24.66
CA LEU A 50 12.18 -1.24 -23.39
C LEU A 50 12.44 0.27 -23.43
N ASN A 51 11.45 1.06 -23.02
CA ASN A 51 11.64 2.48 -22.77
C ASN A 51 12.15 2.69 -21.32
N LYS A 52 13.44 3.03 -21.22
CA LYS A 52 14.16 3.18 -19.95
C LYS A 52 13.61 4.29 -19.06
N GLU A 53 13.14 5.40 -19.65
CA GLU A 53 12.64 6.55 -18.90
C GLU A 53 11.41 6.15 -18.09
N TRP A 54 10.44 5.51 -18.74
CA TRP A 54 9.23 5.01 -18.09
C TRP A 54 9.51 3.83 -17.14
N LEU A 55 10.47 2.97 -17.50
CA LEU A 55 10.84 1.82 -16.69
C LEU A 55 11.44 2.21 -15.34
N LEU A 56 12.25 3.27 -15.29
CA LEU A 56 12.94 3.70 -14.07
C LEU A 56 11.98 4.27 -13.00
N PHE A 57 10.73 4.57 -13.34
CA PHE A 57 9.72 5.00 -12.36
C PHE A 57 9.09 3.85 -11.56
N PHE A 58 9.26 2.59 -11.99
CA PHE A 58 8.65 1.43 -11.33
C PHE A 58 9.03 1.25 -9.86
N PRO A 59 10.32 1.30 -9.46
CA PRO A 59 10.71 1.13 -8.07
C PRO A 59 10.08 2.19 -7.15
N SER A 60 10.00 3.43 -7.63
CA SER A 60 9.38 4.54 -6.89
C SER A 60 7.87 4.29 -6.71
N LEU A 61 7.16 3.92 -7.77
CA LEU A 61 5.73 3.62 -7.70
C LEU A 61 5.44 2.47 -6.72
N TYR A 62 6.21 1.38 -6.80
CA TYR A 62 6.06 0.23 -5.93
C TYR A 62 6.38 0.55 -4.47
N GLY A 63 7.48 1.26 -4.22
CA GLY A 63 7.88 1.69 -2.88
C GLY A 63 6.84 2.60 -2.25
N PHE A 64 6.38 3.62 -2.98
CA PHE A 64 5.34 4.54 -2.54
C PHE A 64 4.04 3.80 -2.21
N ALA A 65 3.53 2.97 -3.13
CA ALA A 65 2.28 2.25 -2.93
C ALA A 65 2.32 1.31 -1.73
N THR A 66 3.45 0.61 -1.53
CA THR A 66 3.65 -0.32 -0.42
C THR A 66 3.71 0.43 0.90
N PHE A 67 4.55 1.47 0.97
CA PHE A 67 4.72 2.28 2.18
C PHE A 67 3.43 3.01 2.59
N ASP A 68 2.75 3.67 1.65
CA ASP A 68 1.49 4.36 1.92
C ASP A 68 0.43 3.37 2.42
N SER A 69 0.23 2.23 1.74
CA SER A 69 -0.76 1.24 2.19
C SER A 69 -0.44 0.69 3.58
N TYR A 70 0.84 0.45 3.90
CA TYR A 70 1.27 -0.04 5.20
C TYR A 70 0.99 0.97 6.32
N ILE A 71 1.47 2.20 6.19
CA ILE A 71 1.30 3.23 7.23
C ILE A 71 -0.18 3.51 7.50
N ASN A 72 -0.98 3.63 6.43
CA ASN A 72 -2.42 3.87 6.61
C ASN A 72 -3.13 2.69 7.26
N THR A 73 -2.72 1.44 6.97
CA THR A 73 -3.27 0.26 7.64
C THR A 73 -2.95 0.29 9.14
N VAL A 74 -1.71 0.61 9.51
CA VAL A 74 -1.29 0.72 10.92
C VAL A 74 -2.08 1.80 11.65
N GLU A 75 -2.24 2.98 11.06
CA GLU A 75 -3.01 4.06 11.68
C GLU A 75 -4.51 3.76 11.79
N ASN A 76 -5.10 3.11 10.78
CA ASN A 76 -6.49 2.65 10.85
C ASN A 76 -6.71 1.64 11.97
N ASN A 77 -5.78 0.70 12.19
CA ASN A 77 -5.88 -0.26 13.29
C ASN A 77 -5.82 0.44 14.66
N LYS A 78 -4.89 1.39 14.83
CA LYS A 78 -4.82 2.20 16.05
C LYS A 78 -6.10 2.99 16.30
N LEU A 79 -6.72 3.51 15.24
CA LEU A 79 -7.99 4.23 15.35
C LEU A 79 -9.13 3.28 15.77
N ALA A 80 -9.21 2.09 15.17
CA ALA A 80 -10.19 1.09 15.52
C ALA A 80 -10.10 0.69 17.00
N GLU A 81 -8.89 0.44 17.52
CA GLU A 81 -8.67 0.14 18.93
C GLU A 81 -9.15 1.27 19.85
N ARG A 82 -8.84 2.53 19.52
CA ARG A 82 -9.28 3.70 20.31
C ARG A 82 -10.79 3.85 20.30
N VAL A 83 -11.43 3.67 19.14
CA VAL A 83 -12.90 3.76 19.01
C VAL A 83 -13.57 2.65 19.83
N GLN A 84 -13.07 1.43 19.75
CA GLN A 84 -13.59 0.29 20.50
C GLN A 84 -13.42 0.49 22.01
N LYS A 85 -12.26 0.96 22.46
CA LYS A 85 -12.02 1.32 23.87
C LYS A 85 -13.03 2.38 24.36
N ASN A 86 -13.17 3.48 23.61
CA ASN A 86 -14.10 4.55 23.95
C ASN A 86 -15.56 4.06 24.00
N PHE A 87 -15.93 3.15 23.10
CA PHE A 87 -17.26 2.54 23.10
C PHE A 87 -17.51 1.72 24.36
N PHE A 88 -16.54 0.92 24.80
CA PHE A 88 -16.67 0.13 26.03
C PHE A 88 -16.70 1.00 27.29
N GLU A 89 -15.85 2.02 27.37
CA GLU A 89 -15.86 2.96 28.50
C GLU A 89 -17.22 3.67 28.62
N LYS A 90 -17.81 4.09 27.51
CA LYS A 90 -19.12 4.78 27.52
C LYS A 90 -20.30 3.86 27.82
N THR A 91 -20.27 2.62 27.35
CA THR A 91 -21.44 1.72 27.37
C THR A 91 -21.47 0.85 28.62
N TYR A 92 -20.32 0.40 29.10
CA TYR A 92 -20.24 -0.65 30.13
C TYR A 92 -19.49 -0.25 31.40
N GLN A 93 -18.68 0.82 31.39
CA GLN A 93 -17.87 1.17 32.55
C GLN A 93 -18.69 1.94 33.59
N HIS A 94 -18.72 1.43 34.82
CA HIS A 94 -19.44 2.06 35.92
C HIS A 94 -18.78 3.41 36.31
N PRO A 95 -19.54 4.47 36.63
CA PRO A 95 -18.99 5.80 36.92
C PRO A 95 -17.96 5.86 38.06
N SER A 96 -18.05 4.94 39.02
CA SER A 96 -17.10 4.83 40.14
C SER A 96 -15.89 3.94 39.86
N PHE A 97 -15.78 3.35 38.67
CA PHE A 97 -14.63 2.55 38.29
C PHE A 97 -13.45 3.45 37.90
N CYS A 98 -12.38 3.41 38.70
CA CYS A 98 -11.12 4.10 38.43
C CYS A 98 -10.05 3.08 38.04
N ILE A 99 -9.40 3.29 36.89
CA ILE A 99 -8.21 2.52 36.51
C ILE A 99 -7.05 2.97 37.39
N ALA A 100 -6.67 2.14 38.37
CA ALA A 100 -5.40 2.30 39.07
C ALA A 100 -4.28 2.11 38.04
N LYS A 101 -3.56 3.18 37.68
CA LYS A 101 -2.36 3.08 36.85
C LYS A 101 -1.26 2.37 37.64
N GLY A 102 -1.29 1.03 37.65
CA GLY A 102 -0.21 0.20 38.15
C GLY A 102 1.03 0.38 37.27
N LYS A 103 2.20 0.50 37.91
CA LYS A 103 3.51 0.57 37.24
C LYS A 103 3.61 -0.53 36.19
N LYS A 104 4.07 -0.14 34.99
CA LYS A 104 4.45 -1.06 33.91
C LYS A 104 5.33 -2.15 34.52
N VAL A 105 4.88 -3.40 34.50
CA VAL A 105 5.70 -4.54 34.93
C VAL A 105 6.79 -4.68 33.87
N GLU A 106 8.04 -4.50 34.29
CA GLU A 106 9.24 -4.70 33.46
C GLU A 106 9.38 -6.16 33.06
#